data_AF-A0A1C6TLW9-F1
#
_entry.id   AF-A0A1C6TLW9-F1
#
_cell.length_a   1.000
_cell.length_b   1.000
_cell.length_c   1.000
_cell.angle_alpha   90.00
_cell.angle_beta   90.00
_cell.angle_gamma   90.00
#
_symmetry.space_group_name_H-M   'P 1'
#
loop_
_entity.id
_entity.type
_entity.pdbx_description
1 polymer ?
#
loop_
_entity_poly.entity_id
_entity_poly.type
_entity_poly.pdbx_seq_one_letter_code
_entity_poly.pdbx_strand_id
1 'polypeptide(L)'
;MSANGPTQTIGLTTISRTVASLAVGVVDTLERAVAGDGRTRTARGNAWEAVCADRARAAQRRELERLVAELAAARAAARQRRDAREAQPVS
;
A
#
# COMPACT_ATOMS: atom_id res chain seq x y z
N MET A 1 -27.97 -27.99 9.99
CA MET A 1 -28.16 -26.99 8.91
C MET A 1 -27.28 -25.78 9.23
N SER A 2 -26.49 -25.38 8.24
CA SER A 2 -25.21 -24.66 8.38
C SER A 2 -25.29 -23.25 8.98
N ALA A 3 -24.32 -22.95 9.85
CA ALA A 3 -24.04 -21.61 10.34
C ALA A 3 -23.38 -20.77 9.23
N ASN A 4 -24.14 -19.85 8.63
CA ASN A 4 -23.60 -18.82 7.75
C ASN A 4 -23.00 -17.70 8.61
N GLY A 5 -21.73 -17.82 8.96
CA GLY A 5 -20.97 -16.71 9.54
C GLY A 5 -20.71 -15.63 8.47
N PRO A 6 -20.82 -14.33 8.80
CA PRO A 6 -20.42 -13.26 7.89
C PRO A 6 -18.93 -13.39 7.62
N THR A 7 -18.59 -13.83 6.41
CA THR A 7 -17.22 -14.20 6.02
C THR A 7 -16.40 -12.93 5.77
N GLN A 8 -15.74 -12.45 6.82
CA GLN A 8 -14.32 -12.03 6.84
C GLN A 8 -13.81 -10.99 5.82
N THR A 9 -14.65 -10.14 5.21
CA THR A 9 -14.16 -9.00 4.42
C THR A 9 -13.61 -7.85 5.30
N ILE A 10 -13.68 -8.00 6.63
CA ILE A 10 -13.09 -7.07 7.62
C ILE A 10 -11.56 -7.28 7.77
N GLY A 11 -10.98 -8.33 7.20
CA GLY A 11 -9.67 -8.84 7.63
C GLY A 11 -8.40 -8.20 7.04
N LEU A 12 -8.46 -7.42 5.96
CA LEU A 12 -7.22 -6.93 5.32
C LEU A 12 -7.23 -5.43 5.08
N THR A 13 -8.23 -4.86 4.42
CA THR A 13 -8.27 -3.43 4.10
C THR A 13 -8.34 -2.54 5.33
N THR A 14 -9.05 -2.97 6.37
CA THR A 14 -9.15 -2.24 7.64
C THR A 14 -7.84 -2.32 8.43
N ILE A 15 -7.23 -3.51 8.51
CA ILE A 15 -5.91 -3.69 9.16
C ILE A 15 -4.84 -2.87 8.42
N SER A 16 -4.81 -2.94 7.08
CA SER A 16 -3.91 -2.13 6.25
C SER A 16 -4.10 -0.63 6.49
N ARG A 17 -5.34 -0.15 6.64
CA ARG A 17 -5.62 1.27 6.92
C ARG A 17 -5.11 1.69 8.30
N THR A 18 -5.29 0.85 9.32
CA THR A 18 -4.82 1.15 10.69
C THR A 18 -3.29 1.18 10.75
N VAL A 19 -2.63 0.19 10.15
CA VAL A 19 -1.16 0.14 10.08
C VAL A 19 -0.61 1.33 9.30
N ALA A 20 -1.22 1.70 8.17
CA ALA A 20 -0.85 2.90 7.41
C ALA A 20 -1.02 4.18 8.25
N SER A 21 -2.13 4.31 8.98
CA SER A 21 -2.38 5.47 9.84
C SER A 21 -1.38 5.60 10.99
N LEU A 22 -0.97 4.48 11.60
CA LEU A 22 0.03 4.46 12.65
C LEU A 22 1.43 4.82 12.12
N ALA A 23 1.80 4.29 10.96
CA ALA A 23 3.08 4.61 10.32
C ALA A 23 3.19 6.10 9.97
N VAL A 24 2.11 6.72 9.49
CA VAL A 24 2.08 8.16 9.17
C VAL A 24 2.40 9.02 10.40
N GLY A 25 1.84 8.70 11.57
CA GLY A 25 2.10 9.45 12.81
C GLY A 25 3.54 9.37 13.29
N VAL A 26 4.21 8.23 13.09
CA VAL A 26 5.62 8.03 13.46
C VAL A 26 6.55 8.81 12.52
N VAL A 27 6.23 8.85 11.22
CA VAL A 27 7.00 9.64 10.24
C VAL A 27 6.86 11.13 10.50
N ASP A 28 5.65 11.64 10.76
CA ASP A 28 5.42 13.06 11.04
C ASP A 28 6.19 13.52 12.28
N THR A 29 6.16 12.71 13.35
CA THR A 29 6.91 13.01 14.58
C THR A 29 8.42 12.96 14.39
N LEU A 30 8.93 12.03 13.58
CA LEU A 30 10.35 11.97 13.21
C LEU A 30 10.78 13.16 12.35
N GLU A 31 9.99 13.55 11.35
CA GLU A 31 10.27 14.72 10.53
C GLU A 31 10.33 15.99 11.38
N ARG A 32 9.41 16.13 12.34
CA ARG A 32 9.35 17.27 13.26
C ARG A 32 10.53 17.30 14.23
N ALA A 33 10.96 16.14 14.72
CA ALA A 33 12.12 16.01 15.61
C ALA A 33 13.46 16.27 14.89
N VAL A 34 13.58 15.86 13.62
CA VAL A 34 14.81 15.98 12.82
C VAL A 34 14.97 17.38 12.21
N ALA A 35 13.88 18.06 11.86
CA ALA A 35 13.96 19.36 11.19
C ALA A 35 14.39 20.51 12.13
N GLY A 36 14.01 20.46 13.41
CA GLY A 36 14.30 21.50 14.42
C GLY A 36 13.70 22.89 14.10
N ASP A 37 13.55 23.74 15.13
CA ASP A 37 12.97 25.10 14.99
C ASP A 37 13.86 26.10 14.21
N GLY A 38 15.04 25.69 13.74
CA GLY A 38 16.06 26.57 13.14
C GLY A 38 15.95 26.78 11.63
N ARG A 39 15.01 26.15 10.93
CA ARG A 39 14.94 26.24 9.46
C ARG A 39 14.24 27.54 9.04
N THR A 40 15.00 28.61 8.89
CA THR A 40 14.51 29.86 8.27
C THR A 40 13.99 29.52 6.87
N ARG A 41 12.67 29.61 6.66
CA ARG A 41 12.02 29.26 5.39
C ARG A 41 12.45 30.22 4.29
N THR A 42 13.48 29.84 3.55
CA THR A 42 13.84 30.50 2.29
C THR A 42 12.99 29.92 1.17
N ALA A 43 12.65 30.72 0.15
CA ALA A 43 11.92 30.22 -1.02
C ALA A 43 12.63 29.02 -1.67
N ARG A 44 13.97 29.05 -1.71
CA ARG A 44 14.82 27.95 -2.17
C ARG A 44 14.71 26.71 -1.27
N GLY A 45 14.69 26.89 0.04
CA GLY A 45 14.51 25.81 1.01
C GLY A 45 13.15 25.12 0.86
N ASN A 46 12.09 25.91 0.75
CA ASN A 46 10.73 25.39 0.54
C ASN A 46 10.61 24.61 -0.78
N ALA A 47 11.21 25.11 -1.85
CA ALA A 47 11.22 24.42 -3.14
C ALA A 47 11.95 23.07 -3.05
N TRP A 48 13.08 23.02 -2.34
CA TRP A 48 13.81 21.77 -2.15
C TRP A 48 13.05 20.75 -1.32
N GLU A 49 12.38 21.19 -0.24
CA GLU A 49 11.51 20.32 0.56
C GLU A 49 10.36 19.73 -0.26
N ALA A 50 9.71 20.54 -1.10
CA ALA A 50 8.64 20.07 -1.97
C ALA A 50 9.14 18.99 -2.95
N VAL A 51 10.32 19.19 -3.54
CA VAL A 51 10.96 18.19 -4.43
C VAL A 51 11.28 16.91 -3.67
N CYS A 52 11.81 17.00 -2.45
CA CYS A 52 12.08 15.83 -1.61
C CYS A 52 10.78 15.07 -1.28
N ALA A 53 9.72 15.77 -0.90
CA ALA A 53 8.41 15.18 -0.62
C ALA A 53 7.82 14.49 -1.87
N ASP A 54 7.95 15.11 -3.05
CA ASP A 54 7.49 14.52 -4.31
C ASP A 54 8.27 13.26 -4.70
N ARG A 55 9.58 13.26 -4.48
CA ARG A 55 10.41 12.07 -4.69
C ARG A 55 10.01 10.94 -3.74
N ALA A 56 9.74 11.25 -2.46
CA ALA A 56 9.27 10.26 -1.49
C ALA A 56 7.90 9.67 -1.92
N ARG A 57 6.95 10.52 -2.31
CA ARG A 57 5.65 10.07 -2.85
C ARG A 57 5.80 9.22 -4.11
N ALA A 58 6.73 9.57 -5.00
CA ALA A 58 6.99 8.80 -6.22
C ALA A 58 7.58 7.41 -5.90
N ALA A 59 8.49 7.32 -4.92
CA ALA A 59 9.02 6.04 -4.46
C ALA A 59 7.92 5.15 -3.87
N GLN A 60 7.05 5.70 -3.03
CA GLN A 60 5.91 4.99 -2.46
C GLN A 60 4.93 4.49 -3.54
N ARG A 61 4.63 5.32 -4.55
CA ARG A 61 3.77 4.91 -5.67
C ARG A 61 4.35 3.74 -6.45
N ARG A 62 5.66 3.75 -6.74
CA ARG A 62 6.33 2.64 -7.44
C ARG A 62 6.23 1.33 -6.66
N GLU A 63 6.41 1.39 -5.35
CA GLU A 63 6.30 0.18 -4.52
C GLU A 63 4.86 -0.35 -4.48
N LEU A 64 3.86 0.53 -4.40
CA LEU A 64 2.46 0.13 -4.51
C LEU A 64 2.14 -0.49 -5.87
N GLU A 65 2.60 0.13 -6.96
CA GLU A 65 2.43 -0.39 -8.32
C GLU A 65 3.04 -1.80 -8.46
N ARG A 66 4.22 -2.03 -7.88
CA ARG A 66 4.86 -3.36 -7.84
C ARG A 66 3.98 -4.38 -7.12
N LEU A 67 3.52 -4.08 -5.91
CA LEU A 67 2.67 -4.98 -5.13
C LEU A 67 1.32 -5.26 -5.83
N VAL A 68 0.73 -4.24 -6.47
CA VAL A 68 -0.51 -4.40 -7.25
C VAL A 68 -0.28 -5.30 -8.46
N ALA A 69 0.84 -5.14 -9.17
CA ALA A 69 1.19 -5.98 -10.31
C ALA A 69 1.38 -7.45 -9.88
N GLU A 70 2.08 -7.70 -8.77
CA GLU A 70 2.26 -9.04 -8.21
C GLU A 70 0.90 -9.67 -7.84
N LEU A 71 0.02 -8.91 -7.20
CA LEU A 71 -1.32 -9.39 -6.83
C LEU A 71 -2.19 -9.67 -8.07
N ALA A 72 -2.11 -8.82 -9.11
CA ALA A 72 -2.82 -9.02 -10.36
C ALA A 72 -2.35 -10.29 -11.08
N ALA A 73 -1.03 -10.52 -11.13
CA ALA A 73 -0.44 -11.72 -11.71
C ALA A 73 -0.88 -12.99 -10.96
N ALA A 74 -0.85 -12.97 -9.62
CA ALA A 74 -1.30 -14.09 -8.80
C ALA A 74 -2.79 -14.43 -9.05
N ARG A 75 -3.65 -13.42 -9.20
CA ARG A 75 -5.06 -13.60 -9.54
C ARG A 75 -5.26 -14.18 -10.94
N ALA A 76 -4.50 -13.72 -11.92
CA ALA A 76 -4.56 -14.25 -13.29
C ALA A 76 -4.17 -15.75 -13.31
N ALA A 77 -3.08 -16.11 -12.63
CA ALA A 77 -2.64 -17.50 -12.52
C ALA A 77 -3.65 -18.40 -11.78
N ALA A 78 -4.36 -17.87 -10.78
CA ALA A 78 -5.43 -18.60 -10.10
C ALA A 78 -6.63 -18.86 -11.02
N ARG A 79 -7.03 -17.89 -11.84
CA ARG A 79 -8.10 -18.04 -12.84
C ARG A 79 -7.73 -19.10 -13.89
N GLN A 80 -6.54 -19.00 -14.47
CA GLN A 80 -6.06 -19.99 -15.45
C GLN A 80 -6.08 -21.43 -14.93
N ARG A 81 -5.66 -21.64 -13.66
CA ARG A 81 -5.72 -22.97 -13.03
C ARG A 81 -7.15 -23.47 -12.84
N ARG A 82 -8.11 -22.58 -12.58
CA ARG A 82 -9.52 -22.95 -12.48
C ARG A 82 -10.07 -23.34 -13.85
N ASP A 83 -9.84 -22.51 -14.85
CA ASP A 83 -10.32 -22.74 -16.22
C ASP A 83 -9.73 -24.06 -16.78
N ALA A 84 -8.45 -24.34 -16.51
CA ALA A 84 -7.81 -25.59 -16.90
C ALA A 84 -8.42 -26.83 -16.22
N ARG A 85 -8.88 -26.72 -14.97
CA ARG A 85 -9.58 -27.80 -14.26
C ARG A 85 -10.98 -28.04 -14.81
N GLU A 86 -11.70 -26.96 -15.16
CA GLU A 86 -13.03 -27.05 -15.76
C GLU A 86 -12.98 -27.63 -17.19
N ALA A 87 -11.88 -27.44 -17.90
CA ALA A 87 -11.65 -28.00 -19.24
C ALA A 87 -11.21 -29.47 -19.25
N GLN A 88 -10.96 -30.10 -18.09
CA GLN A 88 -10.51 -31.47 -18.03
C GLN A 88 -11.72 -32.43 -18.03
N PRO A 89 -11.92 -33.24 -19.09
CA PRO A 89 -13.07 -34.14 -19.18
C PRO A 89 -12.93 -35.27 -18.16
N VAL A 90 -13.96 -35.44 -17.33
CA VAL A 90 -14.11 -36.62 -16.46
C VAL A 90 -14.39 -37.84 -17.35
N SER A 91 -13.44 -38.78 -17.39
CA SER A 91 -13.61 -40.13 -17.93
C SER A 91 -14.16 -41.08 -16.88
#